data_AF-A0A4R5A1S2-F1
#
_entry.id   AF-A0A4R5A1S2-F1
#
_cell.length_a   1.000
_cell.length_b   1.000
_cell.length_c   1.000
_cell.angle_alpha   90.00
_cell.angle_beta   90.00
_cell.angle_gamma   90.00
#
_symmetry.space_group_name_H-M   'P 1'
#
loop_
_entity.id
_entity.type
_entity.pdbx_description
1 polymer ?
#
loop_
_entity_poly.entity_id
_entity_poly.type
_entity_poly.pdbx_seq_one_letter_code
_entity_poly.pdbx_strand_id
1 'polypeptide(L)'
;MRVRKLSLAAAGGVLLIGGLTAVPASADPQCLSGQVCFYRGGSLLAIRQPLSSFVCSTGGISNWDMIRNYSSVSQWSYSDGGCDNDPQLIGAGQTRSDLGADNSYSGG
;
A
#
# COMPACT_ATOMS: atom_id res chain seq x y z
N MET A 1 -26.81 -36.75 -55.45
CA MET A 1 -27.08 -35.56 -56.30
C MET A 1 -26.62 -34.32 -55.56
N ARG A 2 -25.87 -33.44 -56.25
CA ARG A 2 -25.36 -32.14 -55.76
C ARG A 2 -26.46 -31.09 -55.88
N VAL A 3 -26.59 -30.16 -54.92
CA VAL A 3 -26.70 -28.72 -55.23
C VAL A 3 -26.15 -27.89 -54.06
N ARG A 4 -25.13 -27.08 -54.33
CA ARG A 4 -24.61 -26.02 -53.44
C ARG A 4 -25.54 -24.81 -53.54
N LYS A 5 -25.85 -24.15 -52.42
CA LYS A 5 -26.22 -22.72 -52.43
C LYS A 5 -25.37 -21.99 -51.40
N LEU A 6 -24.37 -21.32 -51.94
CA LEU A 6 -23.59 -20.26 -51.33
C LEU A 6 -24.53 -19.06 -51.14
N SER A 7 -24.51 -18.43 -49.97
CA SER A 7 -24.98 -17.05 -49.80
C SER A 7 -24.07 -16.38 -48.79
N LEU A 8 -23.05 -15.72 -49.34
CA LEU A 8 -22.18 -14.80 -48.65
C LEU A 8 -22.84 -13.42 -48.74
N ALA A 9 -23.20 -12.82 -47.60
CA ALA A 9 -23.45 -11.38 -47.51
C ALA A 9 -23.15 -10.91 -46.09
N ALA A 10 -22.04 -10.20 -45.97
CA ALA A 10 -21.57 -9.53 -44.77
C ALA A 10 -22.55 -8.41 -44.36
N ALA A 11 -22.81 -8.31 -43.06
CA ALA A 11 -23.30 -7.08 -42.45
C ALA A 11 -22.48 -6.88 -41.16
N GLY A 12 -21.79 -5.74 -41.12
CA GLY A 12 -20.75 -5.43 -40.15
C GLY A 12 -21.23 -5.48 -38.71
N GLY A 13 -20.43 -6.12 -37.88
CA GLY A 13 -20.33 -5.85 -36.45
C GLY A 13 -18.92 -5.38 -36.18
N VAL A 14 -18.67 -4.08 -36.31
CA VAL A 14 -17.52 -3.44 -35.70
C VAL A 14 -17.71 -3.58 -34.19
N LEU A 15 -16.83 -4.30 -33.49
CA LEU A 15 -16.60 -4.13 -32.06
C LEU A 15 -15.16 -4.53 -31.73
N LEU A 16 -14.33 -3.49 -31.78
CA LEU A 16 -13.17 -3.24 -30.93
C LEU A 16 -12.12 -4.36 -30.85
N ILE A 17 -11.24 -4.33 -31.84
CA ILE A 17 -9.82 -4.62 -31.62
C ILE A 17 -9.35 -3.61 -30.57
N GLY A 18 -9.33 -4.07 -29.33
CA GLY A 18 -8.96 -3.25 -28.18
C GLY A 18 -8.73 -4.21 -27.05
N GLY A 19 -7.66 -5.00 -27.18
CA GLY A 19 -7.06 -5.70 -26.06
C GLY A 19 -6.58 -4.67 -25.05
N LEU A 20 -7.52 -4.07 -24.31
CA LEU A 20 -7.29 -3.70 -22.93
C LEU A 20 -6.98 -5.03 -22.26
N THR A 21 -5.68 -5.34 -22.19
CA THR A 21 -5.19 -6.16 -21.10
C THR A 21 -5.79 -5.49 -19.87
N ALA A 22 -6.76 -6.16 -19.24
CA ALA A 22 -7.16 -5.81 -17.90
C ALA A 22 -5.88 -5.99 -17.09
N VAL A 23 -5.09 -4.91 -16.97
CA VAL A 23 -4.00 -4.83 -16.02
C VAL A 23 -4.69 -5.19 -14.71
N PRO A 24 -4.34 -6.32 -14.07
CA PRO A 24 -4.99 -6.69 -12.83
C PRO A 24 -4.91 -5.46 -11.94
N ALA A 25 -6.07 -5.00 -11.45
CA ALA A 25 -6.17 -3.88 -10.52
C ALA A 25 -5.02 -4.05 -9.54
N SER A 26 -4.07 -3.12 -9.59
CA SER A 26 -2.75 -3.30 -8.99
C SER A 26 -2.98 -3.80 -7.58
N ALA A 27 -2.53 -5.03 -7.29
CA ALA A 27 -2.52 -5.50 -5.93
C ALA A 27 -1.87 -4.39 -5.11
N ASP A 28 -2.60 -3.87 -4.12
CA ASP A 28 -2.11 -2.87 -3.18
C ASP A 28 -0.65 -3.23 -2.84
N PRO A 29 0.33 -2.33 -3.04
CA PRO A 29 1.73 -2.71 -2.97
C PRO A 29 1.97 -3.42 -1.65
N GLN A 30 2.40 -4.68 -1.72
CA GLN A 30 2.53 -5.49 -0.51
C GLN A 30 3.62 -4.87 0.36
N CYS A 31 3.38 -4.78 1.67
CA CYS A 31 4.44 -4.40 2.58
C CYS A 31 5.46 -5.52 2.66
N LEU A 32 6.69 -5.25 2.22
CA LEU A 32 7.72 -6.27 2.10
C LEU A 32 8.68 -6.28 3.31
N SER A 33 9.42 -7.38 3.44
CA SER A 33 10.53 -7.48 4.40
C SER A 33 11.51 -6.32 4.23
N GLY A 34 11.94 -5.74 5.36
CA GLY A 34 12.83 -4.57 5.38
C GLY A 34 12.11 -3.23 5.32
N GLN A 35 10.77 -3.20 5.32
CA GLN A 35 9.99 -1.97 5.16
C GLN A 35 9.12 -1.67 6.39
N VAL A 36 8.79 -0.39 6.54
CA VAL A 36 7.79 0.11 7.48
C VAL A 36 6.63 0.67 6.66
N CYS A 37 5.43 0.15 6.90
CA CYS A 37 4.26 0.48 6.10
C CYS A 37 3.15 1.06 6.94
N PHE A 38 2.50 2.07 6.38
CA PHE A 38 1.54 2.91 7.08
C PHE A 38 0.20 2.80 6.39
N TYR A 39 -0.86 2.63 7.16
CA TYR A 39 -2.19 2.30 6.66
C TYR A 39 -3.23 3.25 7.23
N ARG A 40 -4.29 3.48 6.46
CA ARG A 40 -5.52 4.11 6.94
C ARG A 40 -6.74 3.30 6.57
N GLY A 41 -7.55 2.92 7.55
CA GLY A 41 -8.78 2.15 7.31
C GLY A 41 -8.53 0.84 6.54
N GLY A 42 -7.34 0.24 6.72
CA GLY A 42 -6.90 -0.96 6.01
C GLY A 42 -6.21 -0.73 4.64
N SER A 43 -6.23 0.50 4.10
CA SER A 43 -5.54 0.84 2.85
C SER A 43 -4.11 1.29 3.10
N LEU A 44 -3.15 0.85 2.28
CA LEU A 44 -1.76 1.29 2.39
C LEU A 44 -1.64 2.75 1.94
N LEU A 45 -1.12 3.60 2.81
CA LEU A 45 -0.84 5.01 2.52
C LEU A 45 0.58 5.21 2.02
N ALA A 46 1.55 4.56 2.67
CA ALA A 46 2.95 4.78 2.39
C ALA A 46 3.83 3.61 2.83
N ILE A 47 4.97 3.50 2.16
CA ILE A 47 6.05 2.57 2.48
C ILE A 47 7.31 3.40 2.72
N ARG A 48 8.01 3.14 3.83
CA ARG A 48 9.29 3.77 4.18
C ARG A 48 10.34 2.72 4.52
N GLN A 49 11.59 3.13 4.41
CA GLN A 49 12.69 2.40 5.03
C GLN A 49 12.62 2.60 6.55
N PRO A 50 13.10 1.63 7.35
CA PRO A 50 13.25 1.84 8.78
C PRO A 50 14.19 3.02 9.04
N LEU A 51 13.85 3.84 10.02
CA LEU A 51 14.73 4.90 10.47
C LEU A 51 15.81 4.33 11.38
N SER A 52 17.00 4.90 11.30
CA SER A 52 18.07 4.65 12.27
C SER A 52 17.70 5.23 13.63
N SER A 53 18.28 4.68 14.69
CA SER A 53 18.01 5.09 16.07
C SER A 53 18.10 6.61 16.24
N PHE A 54 17.13 7.18 16.95
CA PHE A 54 16.99 8.62 17.25
C PHE A 54 16.69 9.54 16.04
N VAL A 55 16.51 8.99 14.84
CA VAL A 55 16.03 9.79 13.70
C VAL A 55 14.52 9.87 13.77
N CYS A 56 14.01 11.09 13.91
CA CYS A 56 12.59 11.41 13.87
C CYS A 56 12.14 11.76 12.44
N SER A 57 10.99 11.23 12.03
CA SER A 57 10.31 11.64 10.79
C SER A 57 8.88 12.04 11.10
N THR A 58 8.65 13.35 11.04
CA THR A 58 7.33 14.00 11.13
C THR A 58 6.73 14.29 9.75
N GLY A 59 7.56 14.18 8.70
CA GLY A 59 7.23 14.60 7.35
C GLY A 59 6.76 13.47 6.46
N GLY A 60 5.48 13.54 6.05
CA GLY A 60 5.04 12.93 4.79
C GLY A 60 4.12 11.73 4.90
N ILE A 61 3.62 11.40 6.09
CA ILE A 61 2.54 10.42 6.27
C ILE A 61 1.64 10.92 7.39
N SER A 62 0.57 11.63 7.05
CA SER A 62 -0.39 12.15 8.03
C SER A 62 -1.61 11.22 8.11
N ASN A 63 -2.27 11.14 9.27
CA ASN A 63 -3.49 10.37 9.51
C ASN A 63 -3.48 8.88 9.13
N TRP A 64 -2.38 8.19 9.36
CA TRP A 64 -2.40 6.73 9.38
C TRP A 64 -2.87 6.24 10.77
N ASP A 65 -3.71 5.20 10.83
CA ASP A 65 -4.19 4.58 12.07
C ASP A 65 -3.49 3.25 12.38
N MET A 66 -2.78 2.69 11.40
CA MET A 66 -2.04 1.45 11.56
C MET A 66 -0.65 1.54 10.93
N ILE A 67 0.32 0.90 11.57
CA ILE A 67 1.69 0.72 11.11
C ILE A 67 2.09 -0.74 11.20
N ARG A 68 2.82 -1.22 10.19
CA ARG A 68 3.43 -2.54 10.15
C ARG A 68 4.93 -2.40 9.98
N ASN A 69 5.68 -2.89 10.94
CA ASN A 69 7.13 -2.88 10.89
C ASN A 69 7.63 -4.26 10.45
N TYR A 70 7.90 -4.43 9.16
CA TYR A 70 8.55 -5.64 8.63
C TYR A 70 10.07 -5.47 8.52
N SER A 71 10.63 -4.42 9.12
CA SER A 71 12.08 -4.25 9.20
C SER A 71 12.69 -5.13 10.29
N SER A 72 14.02 -5.17 10.32
CA SER A 72 14.80 -5.88 11.34
C SER A 72 15.02 -5.07 12.62
N VAL A 73 14.54 -3.83 12.69
CA VAL A 73 14.77 -2.91 13.81
C VAL A 73 13.46 -2.42 14.41
N SER A 74 13.46 -2.09 15.69
CA SER A 74 12.34 -1.42 16.35
C SER A 74 12.10 -0.03 15.77
N GLN A 75 10.84 0.41 15.78
CA GLN A 75 10.46 1.78 15.48
C GLN A 75 9.59 2.30 16.63
N TRP A 76 9.66 3.61 16.89
CA TRP A 76 8.74 4.29 17.79
C TRP A 76 7.68 5.02 16.98
N SER A 77 6.44 4.98 17.45
CA SER A 77 5.35 5.80 16.94
C SER A 77 4.93 6.80 18.01
N TYR A 78 4.50 7.97 17.59
CA TYR A 78 4.07 9.08 18.43
C TYR A 78 2.72 9.56 17.92
N SER A 79 1.84 10.09 18.77
CA SER A 79 0.45 10.42 18.40
C SER A 79 0.17 11.89 18.11
N ASP A 80 1.19 12.75 18.16
CA ASP A 80 1.07 14.22 18.20
C ASP A 80 1.79 14.94 17.05
N GLY A 81 2.17 14.24 15.98
CA GLY A 81 2.86 14.84 14.84
C GLY A 81 4.30 15.30 15.12
N GLY A 82 4.84 14.95 16.30
CA GLY A 82 6.23 15.14 16.73
C GLY A 82 6.83 13.84 17.28
N CYS A 83 8.12 13.84 17.64
CA CYS A 83 8.77 12.68 18.28
C CYS A 83 9.11 12.94 19.76
N ASP A 84 8.30 13.78 20.40
CA ASP A 84 8.62 14.34 21.71
C ASP A 84 7.73 13.74 22.82
N ASN A 85 6.57 13.16 22.49
CA ASN A 85 5.57 12.75 23.48
C ASN A 85 5.05 11.32 23.31
N ASP A 86 4.92 10.61 24.43
CA ASP A 86 4.30 9.28 24.60
C ASP A 86 4.58 8.25 23.48
N PRO A 87 5.85 7.84 23.30
CA PRO A 87 6.21 6.91 22.24
C PRO A 87 5.68 5.49 22.51
N GLN A 88 5.09 4.91 21.48
CA GLN A 88 4.68 3.52 21.44
C GLN A 88 5.71 2.70 20.64
N LEU A 89 6.32 1.71 21.30
CA LEU A 89 7.27 0.81 20.62
C LEU A 89 6.55 -0.12 19.66
N ILE A 90 7.13 -0.27 18.47
CA ILE A 90 6.72 -1.23 17.45
C ILE A 90 7.93 -2.08 17.11
N GLY A 91 7.97 -3.28 17.67
CA GLY A 91 9.05 -4.24 17.44
C GLY A 91 9.17 -4.66 15.97
N ALA A 92 10.31 -5.27 15.62
CA ALA A 92 10.50 -5.91 14.33
C ALA A 92 9.45 -7.01 14.09
N GLY A 93 8.84 -7.02 12.92
CA GLY A 93 7.74 -7.93 12.55
C GLY A 93 6.39 -7.60 13.19
N GLN A 94 6.26 -6.53 13.97
CA GLN A 94 5.03 -6.19 14.67
C GLN A 94 4.10 -5.30 13.84
N THR A 95 2.81 -5.43 14.13
CA THR A 95 1.76 -4.54 13.61
C THR A 95 1.11 -3.83 14.78
N ARG A 96 0.79 -2.55 14.58
CA ARG A 96 0.12 -1.74 15.58
C ARG A 96 -0.97 -0.88 14.95
N SER A 97 -2.18 -0.89 15.51
CA SER A 97 -3.40 -0.34 14.90
C SER A 97 -4.23 0.54 15.85
N ASP A 98 -3.71 0.78 17.04
CA ASP A 98 -4.27 1.59 18.12
C ASP A 98 -3.68 3.02 18.12
N LEU A 99 -3.20 3.48 16.96
CA LEU A 99 -2.46 4.72 16.84
C LEU A 99 -3.41 5.84 16.35
N GLY A 100 -3.31 7.02 16.96
CA GLY A 100 -4.20 8.15 16.69
C GLY A 100 -4.10 8.68 15.25
N ALA A 101 -4.86 9.71 14.88
CA ALA A 101 -4.87 10.23 13.51
C ALA A 101 -3.71 11.18 13.17
N ASP A 102 -2.76 11.42 14.07
CA ASP A 102 -1.71 12.44 13.85
C ASP A 102 -0.34 11.91 14.26
N ASN A 103 0.10 10.83 13.62
CA ASN A 103 1.26 10.11 14.11
C ASN A 103 2.57 10.48 13.40
N SER A 104 3.65 10.57 14.18
CA SER A 104 5.04 10.56 13.71
C SER A 104 5.72 9.23 14.02
N TYR A 105 6.87 8.99 13.41
CA TYR A 105 7.66 7.79 13.72
C TYR A 105 9.15 8.10 13.81
N SER A 106 9.87 7.34 14.64
CA SER A 106 11.32 7.44 14.79
C SER A 106 11.98 6.06 14.85
N GLY A 107 13.29 6.01 14.59
CA GLY A 107 14.07 4.79 14.78
C GLY A 107 14.30 4.51 16.26
N GLY A 108 14.08 3.26 16.67
CA GLY A 108 14.23 2.84 18.07
C GLY A 108 15.43 1.98 18.36
#